data_AF-A0A949E7Y0-F1
#
_entry.id   AF-A0A949E7Y0-F1
#
_cell.length_a   1.000
_cell.length_b   1.000
_cell.length_c   1.000
_cell.angle_alpha   90.00
_cell.angle_beta   90.00
_cell.angle_gamma   90.00
#
_symmetry.space_group_name_H-M   'P 1'
#
loop_
_entity.id
_entity.type
_entity.pdbx_description
1 polymer ?
#
loop_
_entity_poly.entity_id
_entity_poly.type
_entity_poly.pdbx_seq_one_letter_code
_entity_poly.pdbx_strand_id
1 'polypeptide(L)'
;MTNSCSKQSPLPERIADVEQIEELLSRPTPGVVATMERLEGDVIILGVGGKIGPSLARMIRRAGDAGGVRRRVIGVARFSTPRS
;
A
#
# COMPACT_ATOMS: atom_id res chain seq x y z
N MET A 1 -20.94 -22.20 -1.17
CA MET A 1 -20.78 -20.86 -1.78
C MET A 1 -19.29 -20.59 -1.89
N THR A 2 -18.79 -20.55 -3.12
CA THR A 2 -17.38 -20.68 -3.48
C THR A 2 -16.59 -19.41 -3.16
N ASN A 3 -15.70 -19.47 -2.17
CA ASN A 3 -14.71 -18.42 -1.94
C ASN A 3 -13.68 -18.46 -3.08
N SER A 4 -13.92 -17.64 -4.09
CA SER A 4 -12.97 -17.32 -5.16
C SER A 4 -11.80 -16.56 -4.54
N CYS A 5 -10.81 -17.32 -4.07
CA CYS A 5 -9.47 -16.81 -3.80
C CYS A 5 -8.90 -16.38 -5.16
N SER A 6 -9.06 -15.09 -5.49
CA SER A 6 -8.53 -14.50 -6.70
C SER A 6 -7.01 -14.68 -6.71
N LYS A 7 -6.53 -15.32 -7.78
CA LYS A 7 -5.16 -15.73 -8.05
C LYS A 7 -4.13 -14.73 -7.49
N GLN A 8 -3.36 -15.16 -6.49
CA GLN A 8 -2.14 -14.45 -6.09
C GLN A 8 -1.23 -14.35 -7.32
N SER A 9 -0.72 -13.15 -7.62
CA SER A 9 0.32 -12.98 -8.63
C SER A 9 1.46 -13.95 -8.31
N PRO A 10 2.06 -14.64 -9.30
CA PRO A 10 3.13 -15.58 -9.02
C PRO A 10 4.27 -14.78 -8.39
N LEU A 11 4.46 -14.98 -7.08
CA LEU A 11 5.60 -14.42 -6.38
C LEU A 11 6.85 -15.04 -7.03
N PRO A 12 7.92 -14.25 -7.22
CA PRO A 12 9.16 -14.80 -7.75
C PRO A 12 9.72 -15.84 -6.76
N GLU A 13 10.43 -16.85 -7.28
CA GLU A 13 11.07 -17.88 -6.45
C GLU A 13 12.09 -17.28 -5.48
N ARG A 14 12.72 -16.15 -5.86
CA ARG A 14 13.69 -15.41 -5.05
C ARG A 14 13.48 -13.90 -5.22
N ILE A 15 13.71 -13.17 -4.13
CA ILE A 15 13.76 -11.71 -4.10
C ILE A 15 15.25 -11.33 -4.17
N ALA A 16 15.62 -10.52 -5.17
CA ALA A 16 17.00 -10.13 -5.45
C ALA A 16 17.46 -8.95 -4.58
N ASP A 17 16.58 -7.98 -4.32
CA ASP A 17 16.95 -6.75 -3.61
C ASP A 17 15.76 -6.10 -2.86
N VAL A 18 16.07 -5.00 -2.16
CA VAL A 18 15.10 -4.23 -1.37
C VAL A 18 14.08 -3.52 -2.26
N GLU A 19 14.46 -3.10 -3.46
CA GLU A 19 13.55 -2.42 -4.38
C GLU A 19 12.47 -3.38 -4.89
N GLN A 20 12.85 -4.61 -5.21
CA GLN A 20 11.95 -5.65 -5.65
C GLN A 20 10.93 -6.02 -4.57
N ILE A 21 11.35 -6.16 -3.31
CA ILE A 21 10.40 -6.43 -2.21
C ILE A 21 9.47 -5.24 -1.97
N GLU A 22 9.96 -4.01 -2.02
CA GLU A 22 9.13 -2.80 -1.88
C GLU A 22 8.12 -2.65 -3.03
N GLU A 23 8.50 -3.02 -4.25
CA GLU A 23 7.60 -3.05 -5.39
C GLU A 23 6.51 -4.11 -5.19
N LEU A 24 6.87 -5.34 -4.79
CA LEU A 24 5.91 -6.42 -4.53
C LEU A 24 4.95 -6.06 -3.40
N LEU A 25 5.48 -5.52 -2.28
CA LEU A 25 4.69 -5.13 -1.12
C LEU A 25 3.82 -3.91 -1.37
N SER A 26 4.13 -3.07 -2.36
CA SER A 26 3.32 -1.91 -2.70
C SER A 26 2.23 -2.18 -3.73
N ARG A 27 2.10 -3.40 -4.26
CA ARG A 27 1.01 -3.75 -5.20
C ARG A 27 -0.30 -3.94 -4.44
N PRO A 28 -1.37 -3.20 -4.80
CA PRO A 28 -2.65 -3.36 -4.12
C PRO A 28 -3.31 -4.67 -4.53
N THR A 29 -3.91 -5.35 -3.56
CA THR A 29 -4.78 -6.51 -3.84
C THR A 29 -6.18 -6.02 -4.25
N PRO A 30 -7.00 -6.87 -4.89
CA PRO A 30 -8.38 -6.50 -5.23
C PRO A 30 -9.20 -6.05 -4.02
N GLY A 31 -8.96 -6.64 -2.85
CA GLY A 31 -9.60 -6.23 -1.60
C GLY A 31 -9.26 -4.79 -1.20
N VAL A 32 -8.00 -4.38 -1.37
CA VAL A 32 -7.56 -3.01 -1.05
C VAL A 32 -8.19 -2.00 -2.02
N VAL A 33 -8.28 -2.33 -3.31
CA VAL A 33 -8.95 -1.46 -4.30
C VAL A 33 -10.43 -1.29 -3.94
N ALA A 34 -11.15 -2.38 -3.67
CA ALA A 34 -12.55 -2.32 -3.26
C ALA A 34 -12.77 -1.57 -1.93
N THR A 35 -11.85 -1.73 -0.97
CA THR A 35 -11.87 -0.94 0.28
C THR A 35 -11.71 0.54 -0.03
N MET A 36 -10.76 0.89 -0.89
CA MET A 36 -10.56 2.28 -1.29
C MET A 36 -11.81 2.81 -1.98
N GLU A 37 -12.39 2.13 -2.97
CA GLU A 37 -13.63 2.57 -3.64
C GLU A 37 -14.76 2.92 -2.66
N ARG A 38 -14.94 2.11 -1.61
CA ARG A 38 -15.98 2.31 -0.58
C ARG A 38 -15.67 3.37 0.48
N LEU A 39 -14.41 3.79 0.62
CA LEU A 39 -14.02 4.70 1.69
C LEU A 39 -14.38 6.15 1.33
N GLU A 40 -15.13 6.83 2.18
CA GLU A 40 -15.42 8.25 1.99
C GLU A 40 -14.34 9.11 2.66
N GLY A 41 -13.91 10.19 1.98
CA GLY A 41 -12.90 11.12 2.49
C GLY A 41 -11.45 10.72 2.21
N ASP A 42 -10.53 11.28 2.99
CA ASP A 42 -9.08 11.12 2.83
C ASP A 42 -8.48 10.08 3.78
N VAL A 43 -7.29 9.57 3.44
CA VAL A 43 -6.59 8.54 4.24
C VAL A 43 -5.40 9.16 4.97
N ILE A 44 -5.30 8.90 6.28
CA ILE A 44 -4.13 9.22 7.09
C ILE A 44 -3.39 7.95 7.51
N ILE A 45 -2.06 7.94 7.35
CA ILE A 45 -1.18 6.84 7.73
C ILE A 45 -0.31 7.30 8.89
N LEU A 46 -0.57 6.78 10.08
CA LEU A 46 0.24 7.05 11.27
C LEU A 46 1.41 6.07 11.33
N GLY A 47 2.64 6.58 11.44
CA GLY A 47 3.86 5.78 11.42
C GLY A 47 4.39 5.49 10.01
N VAL A 48 4.18 6.40 9.04
CA VAL A 48 4.63 6.20 7.64
C VAL A 48 6.15 6.00 7.50
N GLY A 49 6.94 6.44 8.48
CA GLY A 49 8.40 6.26 8.50
C GLY A 49 8.88 4.91 9.05
N GLY A 50 7.97 4.00 9.41
CA GLY A 50 8.33 2.64 9.83
C GLY A 50 8.76 1.76 8.65
N LYS A 51 9.11 0.50 8.92
CA LYS A 51 9.52 -0.46 7.87
C LYS A 51 8.44 -0.69 6.80
N ILE A 52 7.18 -0.75 7.22
CA ILE A 52 6.03 -1.03 6.34
C ILE A 52 5.41 0.25 5.78
N GLY A 53 5.62 1.38 6.45
CA GLY A 53 4.94 2.64 6.17
C GLY A 53 5.09 3.13 4.72
N PRO A 54 6.30 3.15 4.13
CA PRO A 54 6.49 3.59 2.75
C PRO A 54 5.80 2.68 1.74
N SER A 55 5.96 1.36 1.88
CA SER A 55 5.28 0.36 1.04
C SER A 55 3.76 0.48 1.11
N LEU A 56 3.20 0.63 2.32
CA LEU A 56 1.76 0.79 2.53
C LEU A 56 1.23 2.09 1.93
N ALA A 57 1.95 3.20 2.09
CA ALA A 57 1.56 4.48 1.50
C ALA A 57 1.51 4.41 -0.04
N ARG A 58 2.50 3.74 -0.64
CA ARG A 58 2.50 3.47 -2.09
C ARG A 58 1.32 2.58 -2.50
N MET A 59 1.03 1.53 -1.73
CA MET A 59 -0.10 0.63 -2.00
C MET A 59 -1.44 1.36 -2.01
N ILE A 60 -1.71 2.17 -0.98
CA ILE A 60 -2.95 2.93 -0.85
C ILE A 60 -3.11 3.92 -2.03
N ARG A 61 -2.01 4.59 -2.41
CA ARG A 61 -2.04 5.49 -3.57
C ARG A 61 -2.38 4.74 -4.86
N ARG A 62 -1.68 3.62 -5.13
CA ARG A 62 -1.93 2.78 -6.31
C ARG A 62 -3.36 2.23 -6.33
N ALA A 63 -3.91 1.86 -5.17
CA ALA A 63 -5.28 1.39 -5.05
C ALA A 63 -6.30 2.50 -5.40
N GLY A 64 -6.07 3.74 -4.95
CA GLY A 64 -6.89 4.88 -5.34
C GLY A 64 -6.84 5.16 -6.85
N ASP A 65 -5.65 5.12 -7.43
CA ASP A 65 -5.46 5.28 -8.87
C ASP A 65 -6.16 4.16 -9.67
N ALA A 66 -6.10 2.90 -9.19
CA ALA A 66 -6.76 1.75 -9.82
C ALA A 66 -8.29 1.77 -9.69
N GLY A 67 -8.83 2.24 -8.57
CA GLY A 67 -10.27 2.39 -8.36
C GLY A 67 -10.86 3.67 -8.98
N GLY A 68 -10.05 4.46 -9.68
CA GLY A 68 -10.49 5.71 -10.32
C GLY A 68 -10.86 6.84 -9.35
N VAL A 69 -10.50 6.73 -8.06
CA VAL A 69 -10.84 7.73 -7.05
C VAL A 69 -9.58 8.48 -6.61
N ARG A 70 -9.53 9.78 -6.90
CA ARG A 70 -8.49 10.66 -6.38
C ARG A 70 -8.76 11.02 -4.93
N ARG A 71 -7.94 10.51 -4.01
CA ARG A 71 -7.96 10.84 -2.57
C ARG A 71 -6.61 11.35 -2.11
N ARG A 72 -6.60 12.16 -1.04
CA ARG A 72 -5.35 12.55 -0.39
C ARG A 72 -4.90 11.42 0.53
N VAL A 73 -3.63 11.08 0.44
CA VAL A 73 -2.96 10.13 1.34
C VAL A 73 -1.94 10.92 2.15
N ILE A 74 -2.21 11.07 3.45
CA ILE A 74 -1.43 11.90 4.37
C ILE A 74 -0.58 10.97 5.24
N GLY A 75 0.74 10.96 5.01
CA GLY A 75 1.68 10.22 5.85
C GLY A 75 2.14 11.04 7.04
N VAL A 76 2.00 10.51 8.25
CA VAL A 76 2.51 11.12 9.50
C VAL A 76 3.54 10.19 10.10
N ALA A 77 4.72 10.70 10.40
CA ALA A 77 5.74 9.98 11.14
C ALA A 77 6.30 10.88 12.23
N ARG A 78 6.44 10.32 13.43
CA ARG A 78 7.26 10.94 14.47
C ARG A 78 8.71 10.60 14.13
N PHE A 79 9.37 11.44 13.34
CA PHE A 79 10.82 11.34 13.17
C PHE A 79 11.44 11.59 14.55
N SER A 80 11.93 10.53 15.21
CA SER A 80 12.62 10.62 16.51
C SER A 80 14.09 11.01 16.37
N THR A 81 14.50 11.48 15.20
CA THR A 81 15.79 12.11 14.95
C THR A 81 15.56 13.54 14.47
N PRO A 82 15.94 14.57 15.24
CA PRO A 82 16.29 15.83 14.60
C PRO A 82 17.45 15.51 13.65
N ARG A 83 17.38 15.98 12.41
CA ARG A 83 18.59 15.98 11.55
C ARG A 83 19.66 16.78 12.30
N SER A 84 20.68 16.09 12.78
CA SER A 84 21.99 16.66 13.12
C SER A 84 23.00 16.17 12.11
#